data_AF-A0A9N9Q6E4-F1
#
_entry.id   AF-A0A9N9Q6E4-F1
#
_cell.length_a   1.000
_cell.length_b   1.000
_cell.length_c   1.000
_cell.angle_alpha   90.00
_cell.angle_beta   90.00
_cell.angle_gamma   90.00
#
_symmetry.space_group_name_H-M   'P 1'
#
loop_
_entity.id
_entity.type
_entity.pdbx_description
1 polymer ?
#
loop_
_entity_poly.entity_id
_entity_poly.type
_entity_poly.pdbx_seq_one_letter_code
_entity_poly.pdbx_strand_id
1 'polypeptide(L)'
;MSVDFFAPGSAALVSLRLSPLLAATAFITGAIDQQNSWSNLAKSIPHGSRPKHAPDWLYDHVWRLIPVCAVTYPLTILLLGLNLFLGPMSKEAWRWYGTGFVLFVGHCFPYRKARRIRCALWRRGLDGEEAFESLRTFTDFHGMRIVFYDLPAWAVVFVGVISHFT
;
A
#
# COMPACT_ATOMS: atom_id res chain seq x y z
N MET A 1 7.12 37.71 15.92
CA MET A 1 8.24 36.83 15.55
C MET A 1 7.62 35.63 14.84
N SER A 2 7.73 35.55 13.51
CA SER A 2 7.17 34.44 12.73
C SER A 2 8.12 33.24 12.82
N VAL A 3 7.67 32.15 13.42
CA VAL A 3 8.39 30.87 13.35
C VAL A 3 8.20 30.33 11.94
N ASP A 4 9.28 30.30 11.15
CA ASP A 4 9.25 29.63 9.86
C ASP A 4 9.35 28.12 10.10
N PHE A 5 8.18 27.50 10.21
CA PHE A 5 8.04 26.05 10.43
C PHE A 5 8.73 25.22 9.34
N PHE A 6 8.95 25.76 8.15
CA PHE A 6 9.56 25.04 7.02
C PHE A 6 10.92 25.60 6.61
N ALA A 7 11.60 26.30 7.53
CA ALA A 7 12.99 26.67 7.36
C ALA A 7 13.87 25.42 7.14
N PRO A 8 14.96 25.53 6.35
CA PRO A 8 15.91 24.43 6.18
C PRO A 8 16.37 23.86 7.52
N GLY A 9 16.28 22.54 7.69
CA GLY A 9 16.69 21.86 8.91
C GLY A 9 15.71 21.97 10.09
N SER A 10 14.54 22.59 9.92
CA SER A 10 13.52 22.63 10.98
C SER A 10 13.00 21.21 11.29
N ALA A 11 12.66 20.95 12.55
CA ALA A 11 12.12 19.65 12.97
C ALA A 11 10.83 19.28 12.21
N ALA A 12 9.99 20.28 11.89
CA ALA A 12 8.76 20.07 11.13
C ALA A 12 9.04 19.68 9.66
N LEU A 13 10.01 20.34 9.00
CA LEU A 13 10.41 19.98 7.64
C LEU A 13 11.06 18.60 7.59
N VAL A 14 11.96 18.29 8.55
CA VAL A 14 12.59 16.97 8.66
C VAL A 14 11.53 15.88 8.88
N SER A 15 10.58 16.11 9.78
CA SER A 15 9.48 15.16 10.03
C SER A 15 8.63 14.95 8.77
N LEU A 16 8.31 16.02 8.05
CA LEU A 16 7.59 15.95 6.78
C LEU A 16 8.37 15.11 5.76
N ARG A 17 9.69 15.30 5.64
CA ARG A 17 10.56 14.56 4.70
C ARG A 17 10.64 13.07 5.03
N LEU A 18 10.73 12.70 6.31
CA LEU A 18 10.81 11.30 6.73
C LEU A 18 9.46 10.57 6.70
N SER A 19 8.35 11.30 6.87
CA SER A 19 7.02 10.68 7.02
C SER A 19 6.60 9.73 5.88
N PRO A 20 6.88 10.00 4.59
CA PRO A 20 6.49 9.08 3.52
C PRO A 20 7.28 7.78 3.56
N LEU A 21 8.55 7.81 4.00
CA LEU A 21 9.34 6.59 4.13
C LEU A 21 8.84 5.71 5.26
N LEU A 22 8.47 6.30 6.41
CA LEU A 22 7.85 5.57 7.51
C LEU A 22 6.53 4.92 7.07
N ALA A 23 5.67 5.70 6.41
CA ALA A 23 4.41 5.20 5.87
C ALA A 23 4.63 4.08 4.85
N ALA A 24 5.49 4.30 3.85
CA ALA A 24 5.80 3.30 2.82
C ALA A 24 6.37 2.01 3.41
N THR A 25 7.24 2.11 4.43
CA THR A 25 7.84 0.95 5.10
C THR A 25 6.78 0.14 5.86
N ALA A 26 5.86 0.82 6.57
CA ALA A 26 4.76 0.14 7.23
C ALA A 26 3.81 -0.55 6.23
N PHE A 27 3.53 0.09 5.08
CA PHE A 27 2.68 -0.52 4.03
C PHE A 27 3.33 -1.73 3.39
N ILE A 28 4.59 -1.64 2.98
CA ILE A 28 5.24 -2.74 2.25
C ILE A 28 5.42 -3.97 3.14
N THR A 29 5.79 -3.77 4.41
CA THR A 29 5.95 -4.89 5.36
C THR A 29 4.60 -5.58 5.61
N GLY A 30 3.53 -4.81 5.86
CA GLY A 30 2.18 -5.34 6.00
C GLY A 30 1.68 -6.03 4.73
N ALA A 31 1.98 -5.48 3.55
CA ALA A 31 1.58 -6.08 2.27
C ALA A 31 2.29 -7.41 2.01
N ILE A 32 3.59 -7.51 2.33
CA ILE A 32 4.37 -8.75 2.21
C ILE A 32 3.83 -9.81 3.19
N ASP A 33 3.55 -9.44 4.44
CA ASP A 33 3.00 -10.36 5.44
C ASP A 33 1.62 -10.91 5.01
N GLN A 34 0.74 -10.03 4.51
CA GLN A 34 -0.54 -10.43 3.93
C GLN A 34 -0.36 -11.36 2.72
N GLN A 35 0.57 -11.04 1.80
CA GLN A 35 0.83 -11.88 0.63
C GLN A 35 1.29 -13.27 1.03
N ASN A 36 2.22 -13.37 1.98
CA ASN A 36 2.72 -14.65 2.48
C ASN A 36 1.60 -15.46 3.15
N SER A 37 0.86 -14.82 4.05
CA SER A 37 -0.22 -15.47 4.81
C SER A 37 -1.34 -15.97 3.88
N TRP A 38 -1.82 -15.12 2.97
CA TRP A 38 -2.95 -15.46 2.11
C TRP A 38 -2.58 -16.43 0.98
N SER A 39 -1.37 -16.32 0.43
CA SER A 39 -0.91 -17.29 -0.58
C SER A 39 -0.67 -18.67 0.01
N ASN A 40 -0.15 -18.76 1.24
CA ASN A 40 -0.01 -20.03 1.96
C ASN A 40 -1.38 -20.63 2.29
N LEU A 41 -2.35 -19.81 2.73
CA LEU A 41 -3.73 -20.24 2.96
C LEU A 41 -4.39 -20.75 1.67
N ALA A 42 -4.21 -20.05 0.55
CA ALA A 42 -4.78 -20.47 -0.74
C ALA A 42 -4.20 -21.80 -1.22
N LYS A 43 -2.93 -22.11 -0.90
CA LYS A 43 -2.26 -23.36 -1.26
C LYS A 43 -2.57 -24.52 -0.31
N SER A 44 -2.85 -24.25 0.97
CA SER A 44 -3.02 -25.29 2.00
C SER A 44 -4.35 -26.03 1.92
N ILE A 45 -5.29 -25.58 1.09
CA ILE A 45 -6.64 -26.13 1.02
C ILE A 45 -6.75 -27.07 -0.21
N PRO A 46 -6.84 -28.40 0.01
CA PRO A 46 -6.89 -29.39 -1.06
C PRO A 46 -8.08 -29.13 -2.00
N HIS A 47 -7.90 -29.35 -3.29
CA HIS A 47 -8.93 -29.12 -4.33
C HIS A 47 -10.27 -29.83 -4.04
N GLY A 48 -10.26 -30.97 -3.34
CA GLY A 48 -11.48 -31.70 -2.96
C GLY A 48 -12.01 -31.45 -1.54
N SER A 49 -11.36 -30.59 -0.74
CA SER A 49 -11.70 -30.33 0.67
C SER A 49 -12.03 -28.86 0.94
N ARG A 50 -12.29 -28.09 -0.12
CA ARG A 50 -12.54 -26.65 -0.03
C ARG A 50 -13.82 -26.39 0.78
N PRO A 51 -13.74 -25.65 1.91
CA PRO A 51 -14.94 -25.29 2.65
C PRO A 51 -15.87 -24.46 1.75
N LYS A 52 -17.19 -24.62 1.94
CA LYS A 52 -18.23 -23.93 1.15
C LYS A 52 -18.10 -22.41 1.15
N HIS A 53 -17.41 -21.84 2.14
CA HIS A 53 -17.17 -20.40 2.28
C HIS A 53 -15.74 -20.13 2.73
N ALA A 54 -15.22 -18.95 2.39
CA ALA A 54 -13.99 -18.45 2.98
C ALA A 54 -14.14 -18.29 4.51
N PRO A 55 -13.07 -18.43 5.32
CA PRO A 55 -13.17 -18.29 6.78
C PRO A 55 -13.70 -16.91 7.19
N ASP A 56 -14.57 -16.86 8.21
CA ASP A 56 -15.16 -15.60 8.70
C ASP A 56 -14.11 -14.61 9.21
N TRP A 57 -13.01 -15.09 9.80
CA TRP A 57 -11.91 -14.22 10.22
C TRP A 57 -11.27 -13.47 9.04
N LEU A 58 -11.25 -14.06 7.85
CA LEU A 58 -10.70 -13.43 6.65
C LEU A 58 -11.62 -12.30 6.16
N TYR A 59 -12.94 -12.50 6.27
CA TYR A 59 -13.93 -11.44 6.05
C TYR A 59 -13.66 -10.27 7.00
N ASP A 60 -13.64 -10.53 8.30
CA ASP A 60 -13.46 -9.49 9.31
C ASP A 60 -12.14 -8.73 9.13
N HIS A 61 -11.06 -9.45 8.85
CA HIS A 61 -9.76 -8.85 8.60
C HIS A 61 -9.78 -7.92 7.37
N VAL A 62 -10.30 -8.40 6.24
CA VAL A 62 -10.35 -7.60 4.99
C VAL A 62 -11.24 -6.38 5.16
N TRP A 63 -12.40 -6.49 5.81
CA TRP A 63 -13.30 -5.36 6.01
C TRP A 63 -12.75 -4.32 7.00
N ARG A 64 -12.02 -4.74 8.02
CA ARG A 64 -11.35 -3.84 8.97
C ARG A 64 -10.15 -3.11 8.36
N LEU A 65 -9.49 -3.70 7.36
CA LEU A 65 -8.39 -3.04 6.65
C LEU A 65 -8.84 -1.93 5.71
N ILE A 66 -10.06 -2.00 5.15
CA ILE A 66 -10.58 -1.00 4.22
C ILE A 66 -10.52 0.43 4.79
N PRO A 67 -11.08 0.73 5.99
CA PRO A 67 -11.03 2.09 6.53
C PRO A 67 -9.60 2.55 6.82
N VAL A 68 -8.72 1.63 7.27
CA VAL A 68 -7.31 1.94 7.48
C VAL A 68 -6.67 2.39 6.18
N CYS A 69 -6.76 1.57 5.13
CA CYS A 69 -6.26 1.90 3.79
C CYS A 69 -6.88 3.19 3.21
N ALA A 70 -8.18 3.40 3.42
CA ALA A 70 -8.90 4.57 2.92
C ALA A 70 -8.43 5.88 3.54
N VAL A 71 -7.85 5.85 4.74
CA VAL A 71 -7.25 7.02 5.39
C VAL A 71 -5.77 7.13 5.07
N THR A 72 -5.05 6.03 5.19
CA THR A 72 -3.59 6.08 5.15
C THR A 72 -3.01 6.28 3.75
N TYR A 73 -3.65 5.76 2.70
CA TYR A 73 -3.17 5.99 1.34
C TYR A 73 -3.33 7.46 0.91
N PRO A 74 -4.50 8.11 1.07
CA PRO A 74 -4.63 9.54 0.81
C PRO A 74 -3.66 10.38 1.66
N LEU A 75 -3.45 10.01 2.92
CA LEU A 75 -2.50 10.70 3.78
C LEU A 75 -1.06 10.58 3.26
N THR A 76 -0.65 9.39 2.81
CA THR A 76 0.70 9.19 2.24
C THR A 76 0.88 9.97 0.95
N ILE A 77 -0.12 9.98 0.07
CA ILE A 77 -0.13 10.80 -1.16
C ILE A 77 -0.05 12.29 -0.80
N LEU A 78 -0.80 12.74 0.20
CA LEU A 78 -0.75 14.11 0.69
C LEU A 78 0.64 14.47 1.21
N LEU A 79 1.25 13.62 2.05
CA LEU A 79 2.59 13.86 2.60
C LEU A 79 3.65 13.91 1.50
N LEU A 80 3.60 13.02 0.50
CA LEU A 80 4.45 13.08 -0.69
C LEU A 80 4.23 14.38 -1.47
N GLY A 81 2.97 14.77 -1.68
CA GLY A 81 2.63 16.03 -2.34
C GLY A 81 3.15 17.25 -1.59
N LEU A 82 2.92 17.33 -0.28
CA LEU A 82 3.44 18.40 0.58
C LEU A 82 4.96 18.48 0.51
N ASN A 83 5.66 17.34 0.45
CA ASN A 83 7.10 17.35 0.25
C ASN A 83 7.52 18.03 -1.07
N LEU A 84 6.76 17.87 -2.15
CA LEU A 84 7.07 18.48 -3.45
C LEU A 84 6.85 20.00 -3.50
N PHE A 85 6.01 20.54 -2.61
CA PHE A 85 5.62 21.96 -2.61
C PHE A 85 6.16 22.76 -1.43
N LEU A 86 6.56 22.12 -0.32
CA LEU A 86 7.00 22.81 0.90
C LEU A 86 8.50 22.73 1.11
N GLY A 87 9.06 23.89 1.45
CA GLY A 87 10.48 24.08 1.76
C GLY A 87 11.41 23.90 0.55
N PRO A 88 12.69 24.29 0.68
CA PRO A 88 13.67 24.06 -0.37
C PRO A 88 13.94 22.57 -0.54
N MET A 89 14.19 22.16 -1.78
CA MET A 89 14.49 20.78 -2.16
C MET A 89 15.45 20.77 -3.36
N SER A 90 16.42 19.86 -3.34
CA SER A 90 17.30 19.63 -4.50
C SER A 90 16.51 19.07 -5.68
N LYS A 91 16.98 19.30 -6.92
CA LYS A 91 16.33 18.76 -8.13
C LYS A 91 16.26 17.23 -8.10
N GLU A 92 17.26 16.58 -7.51
CA GLU A 92 17.32 15.12 -7.39
C GLU A 92 16.28 14.60 -6.40
N ALA A 93 16.24 15.14 -5.18
CA ALA A 93 15.21 14.77 -4.20
C ALA A 93 13.81 14.99 -4.79
N TRP A 94 13.58 16.10 -5.50
CA TRP A 94 12.30 16.38 -6.14
C TRP A 94 11.89 15.32 -7.15
N ARG A 95 12.83 14.82 -7.96
CA ARG A 95 12.57 13.73 -8.92
C ARG A 95 12.19 12.43 -8.21
N TRP A 96 12.87 12.10 -7.12
CA TRP A 96 12.59 10.89 -6.35
C TRP A 96 11.24 10.95 -5.64
N TYR A 97 10.96 12.03 -4.92
CA TYR A 97 9.64 12.25 -4.30
C TYR A 97 8.52 12.31 -5.34
N GLY A 98 8.78 12.91 -6.52
CA GLY A 98 7.82 13.02 -7.61
C GLY A 98 7.50 11.65 -8.22
N THR A 99 8.52 10.82 -8.42
CA THR A 99 8.36 9.44 -8.88
C THR A 99 7.60 8.61 -7.84
N GLY A 100 7.94 8.75 -6.56
CA GLY A 100 7.23 8.12 -5.45
C GLY A 100 5.74 8.52 -5.43
N PHE A 101 5.44 9.80 -5.58
CA PHE A 101 4.08 10.31 -5.66
C PHE A 101 3.28 9.66 -6.80
N VAL A 102 3.85 9.61 -8.02
CA VAL A 102 3.20 8.99 -9.18
C VAL A 102 2.95 7.50 -8.94
N LEU A 103 3.92 6.77 -8.38
CA LEU A 103 3.77 5.34 -8.08
C LEU A 103 2.70 5.09 -7.01
N PHE A 104 2.65 5.90 -5.95
CA PHE A 104 1.61 5.82 -4.92
C PHE A 104 0.22 6.18 -5.43
N VAL A 105 0.10 7.10 -6.39
CA VAL A 105 -1.18 7.33 -7.09
C VAL A 105 -1.53 6.14 -7.98
N GLY A 106 -0.55 5.58 -8.69
CA GLY A 106 -0.71 4.37 -9.50
C GLY A 106 -1.18 3.15 -8.70
N HIS A 107 -0.74 3.01 -7.45
CA HIS A 107 -1.21 2.00 -6.50
C HIS A 107 -2.72 2.02 -6.25
N CYS A 108 -3.38 3.16 -6.47
CA CYS A 108 -4.83 3.29 -6.33
C CYS A 108 -5.59 2.85 -7.60
N PHE A 109 -4.96 2.76 -8.77
CA PHE A 109 -5.57 2.27 -10.01
C PHE A 109 -6.20 0.87 -9.91
N PRO A 110 -5.58 -0.13 -9.26
CA PRO A 110 -6.13 -1.48 -9.16
C PRO A 110 -7.41 -1.61 -8.29
N TYR A 111 -7.90 -0.55 -7.65
CA TYR A 111 -9.00 -0.61 -6.67
C TYR A 111 -10.31 -1.16 -7.25
N ARG A 112 -10.60 -0.88 -8.53
CA ARG A 112 -11.81 -1.42 -9.20
C ARG A 112 -11.75 -2.94 -9.32
N LYS A 113 -10.59 -3.49 -9.69
CA LYS A 113 -10.39 -4.95 -9.80
C LYS A 113 -10.39 -5.59 -8.41
N ALA A 114 -9.71 -4.99 -7.44
CA ALA A 114 -9.75 -5.44 -6.04
C ALA A 114 -11.18 -5.47 -5.47
N ARG A 115 -11.99 -4.43 -5.74
CA ARG A 115 -13.39 -4.40 -5.32
C ARG A 115 -14.21 -5.54 -5.93
N ARG A 116 -14.03 -5.84 -7.21
CA ARG A 116 -14.74 -6.95 -7.89
C ARG A 116 -14.40 -8.29 -7.26
N ILE A 117 -13.11 -8.57 -7.08
CA ILE A 117 -12.64 -9.81 -6.47
C ILE A 117 -13.13 -9.92 -5.03
N ARG A 118 -13.13 -8.80 -4.28
CA ARG A 118 -13.69 -8.74 -2.93
C ARG A 118 -15.18 -9.07 -2.94
N CYS A 119 -16.00 -8.40 -3.76
CA CYS A 119 -17.42 -8.73 -3.85
C CYS A 119 -17.67 -10.21 -4.25
N ALA A 120 -16.79 -10.79 -5.08
CA ALA A 120 -16.83 -12.19 -5.47
C ALA A 120 -16.33 -13.16 -4.40
N LEU A 121 -15.64 -12.72 -3.34
CA LEU A 121 -15.26 -13.61 -2.23
C LEU A 121 -16.39 -13.83 -1.22
N TRP A 122 -17.35 -12.91 -1.18
CA TRP A 122 -18.41 -12.88 -0.16
C TRP A 122 -19.82 -12.70 -0.73
N ARG A 123 -20.01 -13.02 -2.01
CA ARG A 123 -21.35 -13.08 -2.61
C ARG A 123 -22.10 -14.27 -1.99
N ARG A 124 -23.29 -14.03 -1.44
CA ARG A 124 -24.12 -15.11 -0.88
C ARG A 124 -24.39 -16.17 -1.95
N GLY A 125 -24.14 -17.44 -1.61
CA GLY A 125 -24.44 -18.58 -2.48
C GLY A 125 -23.33 -19.02 -3.43
N LEU A 126 -22.12 -18.49 -3.32
CA LEU A 126 -20.96 -19.04 -4.02
C LEU A 126 -20.61 -20.43 -3.47
N ASP A 127 -20.18 -21.30 -4.36
CA ASP A 127 -19.52 -22.51 -3.94
C ASP A 127 -18.14 -22.19 -3.33
N GLY A 128 -17.58 -23.13 -2.57
CA GLY A 128 -16.26 -22.95 -1.97
C GLY A 128 -15.14 -22.80 -3.02
N GLU A 129 -15.32 -23.38 -4.19
CA GLU A 129 -14.33 -23.41 -5.25
C GLU A 129 -14.10 -22.02 -5.87
N GLU A 130 -15.19 -21.32 -6.21
CA GLU A 130 -15.22 -19.95 -6.72
C GLU A 130 -14.64 -18.95 -5.71
N ALA A 131 -14.91 -19.16 -4.41
CA ALA A 131 -14.32 -18.35 -3.35
C ALA A 131 -12.79 -18.54 -3.28
N PHE A 132 -12.29 -19.77 -3.38
CA PHE A 132 -10.84 -20.02 -3.40
C PHE A 132 -10.16 -19.54 -4.67
N GLU A 133 -10.81 -19.67 -5.82
CA GLU A 133 -10.29 -19.11 -7.07
C GLU A 133 -10.24 -17.58 -7.02
N SER A 134 -11.24 -16.94 -6.41
CA SER A 134 -11.24 -15.50 -6.16
C SER A 134 -10.12 -15.10 -5.20
N LEU A 135 -9.86 -15.89 -4.14
CA LEU A 135 -8.75 -15.65 -3.21
C LEU A 135 -7.40 -15.76 -3.92
N ARG A 136 -7.21 -16.79 -4.76
CA ARG A 136 -5.99 -16.95 -5.56
C ARG A 136 -5.80 -15.79 -6.53
N THR A 137 -6.85 -15.41 -7.25
CA THR A 137 -6.83 -14.26 -8.16
C THR A 137 -6.47 -12.97 -7.42
N PHE A 138 -6.98 -12.82 -6.19
CA PHE A 138 -6.63 -11.72 -5.33
C PHE A 138 -5.15 -11.74 -4.91
N THR A 139 -4.62 -12.89 -4.46
CA THR A 139 -3.21 -13.01 -4.04
C THR A 139 -2.24 -12.86 -5.20
N ASP A 140 -2.57 -13.34 -6.39
CA ASP A 140 -1.74 -13.16 -7.59
C ASP A 140 -1.69 -11.67 -7.97
N PHE A 141 -2.84 -11.01 -7.90
CA PHE A 141 -2.94 -9.59 -8.16
C PHE A 141 -2.25 -8.72 -7.11
N HIS A 142 -2.41 -9.04 -5.83
CA HIS A 142 -1.74 -8.36 -4.72
C HIS A 142 -0.22 -8.55 -4.80
N GLY A 143 0.26 -9.74 -5.13
CA GLY A 143 1.67 -10.02 -5.39
C GLY A 143 2.24 -9.20 -6.54
N MET A 144 1.55 -9.14 -7.69
CA MET A 144 1.96 -8.27 -8.80
C MET A 144 2.02 -6.80 -8.37
N ARG A 145 1.02 -6.33 -7.61
CA ARG A 145 1.00 -4.94 -7.13
C ARG A 145 2.21 -4.63 -6.24
N ILE A 146 2.58 -5.55 -5.35
CA ILE A 146 3.77 -5.42 -4.50
C ILE A 146 5.03 -5.24 -5.35
N VAL A 147 5.21 -6.07 -6.38
CA VAL A 147 6.41 -6.05 -7.22
C VAL A 147 6.47 -4.83 -8.14
N PHE A 148 5.35 -4.43 -8.75
CA PHE A 148 5.34 -3.39 -9.78
C PHE A 148 5.05 -1.98 -9.25
N TYR A 149 4.45 -1.85 -8.06
CA TYR A 149 4.10 -0.56 -7.47
C TYR A 149 4.74 -0.37 -6.09
N ASP A 150 4.45 -1.25 -5.12
CA ASP A 150 4.81 -0.99 -3.72
C ASP A 150 6.32 -0.97 -3.49
N LEU A 151 7.04 -1.99 -3.97
CA LEU A 151 8.50 -2.08 -3.82
C LEU A 151 9.23 -0.96 -4.57
N PRO A 152 8.93 -0.67 -5.86
CA PRO A 152 9.49 0.49 -6.54
C PRO A 152 9.18 1.81 -5.83
N ALA A 153 7.93 2.02 -5.37
CA ALA A 153 7.53 3.23 -4.67
C ALA A 153 8.32 3.40 -3.37
N TRP A 154 8.46 2.34 -2.59
CA TRP A 154 9.26 2.34 -1.37
C TRP A 154 10.73 2.67 -1.66
N ALA A 155 11.32 2.04 -2.68
CA ALA A 155 12.72 2.24 -3.04
C ALA A 155 13.00 3.69 -3.48
N VAL A 156 12.15 4.29 -4.32
CA VAL A 156 12.34 5.68 -4.75
C VAL A 156 12.13 6.68 -3.62
N VAL A 157 11.20 6.41 -2.68
CA VAL A 157 11.01 7.26 -1.50
C VAL A 157 12.21 7.14 -0.56
N PHE A 158 12.75 5.93 -0.37
CA PHE A 158 13.96 5.71 0.42
C PHE A 158 15.14 6.48 -0.14
N VAL A 159 15.40 6.36 -1.45
CA VAL A 159 16.47 7.12 -2.12
C VAL A 159 16.21 8.61 -2.00
N GLY A 160 14.98 9.09 -2.23
CA GLY A 160 14.63 10.50 -2.09
C GLY A 160 14.89 11.07 -0.69
N VAL A 161 14.65 10.28 0.36
CA VAL A 161 15.00 10.63 1.74
C VAL A 161 16.53 10.70 1.90
N ILE A 162 17.26 9.67 1.49
CA ILE A 162 18.73 9.64 1.62
C ILE A 162 19.38 10.81 0.87
N SER A 163 19.00 11.05 -0.39
CA SER A 163 19.48 12.16 -1.22
C SER A 163 19.12 13.55 -0.67
N HIS A 164 18.21 13.63 0.31
CA HIS A 164 17.87 14.90 0.98
C HIS A 164 18.75 15.17 2.20
N PHE A 165 19.26 14.12 2.85
CA PHE A 165 20.05 14.21 4.08
C PHE A 165 21.55 13.93 3.88
N THR A 166 21.98 13.76 2.63
CA THR A 166 23.39 13.62 2.21
C THR A 166 23.78 14.81 1.34
#